data_AF-A0A2V6FDT8-F1
#
_entry.id   AF-A0A2V6FDT8-F1
#
_cell.length_a   1.000
_cell.length_b   1.000
_cell.length_c   1.000
_cell.angle_alpha   90.00
_cell.angle_beta   90.00
_cell.angle_gamma   90.00
#
_symmetry.space_group_name_H-M   'P 1'
#
loop_
_entity.id
_entity.type
_entity.pdbx_description
1 polymer ?
#
loop_
_entity_poly.entity_id
_entity_poly.type
_entity_poly.pdbx_seq_one_letter_code
_entity_poly.pdbx_strand_id
1 'polypeptide(L)'
;MKVAEKPTEVVSEAEWLVARKDLLNREKEFSRQRDALSAARRELPMVEIQKEYVFEGPDGKETLADLFEGRSQLIIYHFMLGPGWKEGCKS
;
A
#
# COMPACT_ATOMS: atom_id res chain seq x y z
N MET A 1 -6.72 19.75 9.28
CA MET A 1 -6.82 19.20 10.65
C MET A 1 -5.54 19.59 11.37
N LYS A 2 -5.59 20.51 12.34
CA LYS A 2 -4.39 20.92 13.08
C LYS A 2 -4.10 19.85 14.13
N VAL A 3 -2.93 19.20 14.05
CA VAL A 3 -2.43 18.36 15.16
C VAL A 3 -2.00 19.34 16.24
N ALA A 4 -2.63 19.28 17.41
CA ALA A 4 -2.24 20.11 18.54
C ALA A 4 -0.91 19.56 19.11
N GLU A 5 0.17 20.33 18.98
CA GLU A 5 1.43 20.05 19.68
C GLU A 5 1.24 20.38 21.17
N LYS A 6 0.95 19.35 21.96
CA LYS A 6 1.08 19.42 23.42
C LYS A 6 2.55 19.15 23.80
N PRO A 7 3.11 19.89 24.77
CA PRO A 7 4.41 19.55 25.34
C PRO A 7 4.36 18.14 25.94
N THR A 8 5.41 17.36 25.71
CA THR A 8 5.53 16.00 26.25
C THR A 8 5.64 16.05 27.77
N GLU A 9 4.66 15.48 28.46
CA GLU A 9 4.70 15.33 29.92
C GLU A 9 5.67 14.20 30.31
N VAL A 10 6.60 14.49 31.22
CA VAL A 10 7.53 13.49 31.78
C VAL A 10 6.87 12.88 33.01
N VAL A 11 6.52 11.59 32.91
CA VAL A 11 5.81 10.83 33.96
C VAL A 11 6.67 9.70 34.51
N SER A 12 6.21 9.06 35.59
CA SER A 12 6.85 7.85 36.10
C SER A 12 6.69 6.65 35.15
N GLU A 13 7.54 5.63 35.31
CA GLU A 13 7.43 4.38 34.53
C GLU A 13 6.07 3.70 34.70
N ALA A 14 5.52 3.73 35.92
CA ALA A 14 4.23 3.11 36.22
C ALA A 14 3.07 3.80 35.48
N GLU A 15 3.04 5.13 35.48
CA GLU A 15 2.04 5.92 34.75
C GLU A 15 2.19 5.72 33.24
N TRP A 16 3.43 5.72 32.74
CA TRP A 16 3.72 5.42 31.35
C TRP A 16 3.23 4.02 30.94
N LEU A 17 3.43 3.00 31.77
CA LEU A 17 3.02 1.63 31.46
C LEU A 17 1.50 1.50 31.36
N VAL A 18 0.75 2.22 32.21
CA VAL A 18 -0.73 2.28 32.11
C VAL A 18 -1.14 2.91 30.79
N ALA A 19 -0.61 4.08 30.45
CA ALA A 19 -0.92 4.77 29.20
C ALA A 19 -0.52 3.94 27.97
N ARG A 20 0.63 3.25 28.01
CA ARG A 20 1.11 2.40 26.92
C ARG A 20 0.21 1.19 26.68
N LYS A 21 -0.31 0.55 27.74
CA LYS A 21 -1.23 -0.57 27.62
C LYS A 21 -2.58 -0.13 27.03
N ASP A 22 -3.08 1.04 27.40
CA ASP A 22 -4.29 1.60 26.81
C ASP A 22 -4.10 1.87 25.30
N LEU A 23 -2.98 2.52 24.94
CA LEU A 23 -2.64 2.74 23.53
C LEU A 23 -2.51 1.41 22.76
N LEU A 24 -1.86 0.41 23.33
CA LEU A 24 -1.70 -0.90 22.71
C LEU A 24 -3.06 -1.55 22.37
N ASN A 25 -4.07 -1.37 23.23
CA ASN A 25 -5.41 -1.88 22.95
C ASN A 25 -6.02 -1.22 21.71
N ARG A 26 -5.84 0.11 21.57
CA ARG A 26 -6.30 0.86 20.41
C ARG A 26 -5.54 0.48 19.14
N GLU A 27 -4.22 0.29 19.23
CA GLU A 27 -3.38 -0.17 18.11
C GLU A 27 -3.81 -1.57 17.62
N LYS A 28 -4.11 -2.49 18.55
CA LYS A 28 -4.63 -3.83 18.20
C LYS A 28 -5.97 -3.76 17.49
N GLU A 29 -6.86 -2.88 17.95
CA GLU A 29 -8.16 -2.73 17.32
C GLU A 29 -8.04 -2.17 15.91
N PHE A 30 -7.22 -1.13 15.71
CA PHE A 30 -6.94 -0.60 14.39
C PHE A 30 -6.36 -1.67 13.45
N SER A 31 -5.48 -2.55 13.96
CA SER A 31 -4.93 -3.65 13.18
C SER A 31 -6.02 -4.60 12.68
N ARG A 32 -6.97 -5.00 13.55
CA ARG A 32 -8.10 -5.85 13.15
C ARG A 32 -8.99 -5.18 12.10
N GLN A 33 -9.28 -3.90 12.26
CA GLN A 33 -10.08 -3.13 11.30
C GLN A 33 -9.40 -3.05 9.92
N ARG A 34 -8.08 -2.84 9.90
CA ARG A 34 -7.28 -2.85 8.67
C ARG A 34 -7.32 -4.21 7.98
N ASP A 35 -7.23 -5.29 8.75
CA ASP A 35 -7.26 -6.65 8.23
C ASP A 35 -8.64 -6.99 7.65
N ALA A 36 -9.72 -6.60 8.33
CA ALA A 36 -11.10 -6.74 7.84
C ALA A 36 -11.32 -5.97 6.53
N LEU A 37 -10.83 -4.73 6.44
CA LEU A 37 -10.91 -3.94 5.20
C LEU A 37 -10.12 -4.60 4.06
N SER A 38 -8.96 -5.16 4.36
CA SER A 38 -8.13 -5.87 3.39
C SER A 38 -8.80 -7.17 2.90
N ALA A 39 -9.55 -7.86 3.75
CA ALA A 39 -10.38 -9.00 3.35
C ALA A 39 -11.52 -8.55 2.43
N ALA A 40 -12.29 -7.53 2.82
CA ALA A 40 -13.40 -7.01 2.01
C ALA A 40 -12.94 -6.55 0.61
N ARG A 41 -11.74 -5.96 0.48
CA ARG A 41 -11.15 -5.59 -0.82
C ARG A 41 -10.88 -6.80 -1.72
N ARG A 42 -10.48 -7.93 -1.16
CA ARG A 42 -10.23 -9.18 -1.91
C ARG A 42 -11.53 -9.87 -2.32
N GLU A 43 -12.62 -9.60 -1.63
CA GLU A 43 -13.96 -10.12 -1.91
C GLU A 43 -14.72 -9.28 -2.95
N LEU A 44 -14.17 -8.14 -3.38
CA LEU A 44 -14.80 -7.33 -4.43
C LEU A 44 -14.97 -8.16 -5.71
N PRO A 45 -16.16 -8.08 -6.35
CA PRO A 45 -16.39 -8.73 -7.63
C PRO A 45 -15.34 -8.32 -8.67
N MET A 46 -14.88 -9.31 -9.44
CA MET A 46 -13.94 -9.07 -10.54
C MET A 46 -14.69 -8.63 -11.79
N VAL A 47 -14.07 -7.74 -12.56
CA VAL A 47 -14.53 -7.39 -13.90
C VAL A 47 -13.67 -8.13 -14.89
N GLU A 48 -14.30 -8.84 -15.83
CA GLU A 48 -13.61 -9.46 -16.94
C GLU A 48 -13.01 -8.37 -17.85
N ILE A 49 -11.71 -8.47 -18.11
CA ILE A 49 -11.02 -7.58 -19.04
C ILE A 49 -11.22 -8.12 -20.45
N GLN A 50 -12.18 -7.56 -21.18
CA GLN A 50 -12.46 -7.92 -22.57
C GLN A 50 -11.59 -7.17 -23.58
N LYS A 51 -11.01 -6.04 -23.15
CA LYS A 51 -10.14 -5.24 -24.01
C LYS A 51 -8.78 -5.91 -24.13
N GLU A 52 -8.34 -6.11 -25.36
CA GLU A 52 -6.96 -6.50 -25.65
C GLU A 52 -6.03 -5.30 -25.40
N TYR A 53 -5.28 -5.36 -24.30
CA TYR A 53 -4.25 -4.38 -23.99
C TYR A 53 -2.92 -4.85 -24.55
N VAL A 54 -2.25 -3.94 -25.27
CA VAL A 54 -0.91 -4.14 -25.82
C VAL A 54 0.02 -3.10 -25.22
N PHE A 55 1.17 -3.56 -24.74
CA PHE A 55 2.21 -2.77 -24.08
C PHE A 55 3.50 -2.80 -24.92
N GLU A 56 4.36 -1.81 -24.70
CA GLU A 56 5.74 -1.81 -25.20
C GLU A 56 6.66 -2.35 -24.10
N GLY A 57 7.26 -3.51 -24.36
CA GLY A 57 8.21 -4.20 -23.50
C GLY A 57 9.61 -4.27 -24.10
N PRO A 58 10.59 -4.81 -23.37
CA PRO A 58 11.98 -4.93 -23.82
C PRO A 58 12.13 -5.83 -25.07
N ASP A 59 11.26 -6.83 -25.22
CA ASP A 59 11.28 -7.79 -26.33
C ASP A 59 10.29 -7.41 -27.46
N GLY A 60 9.69 -6.22 -27.38
CA GLY A 60 8.73 -5.71 -28.38
C GLY A 60 7.33 -5.53 -27.81
N LYS A 61 6.30 -5.86 -28.60
CA LYS A 61 4.91 -5.70 -28.17
C LYS A 61 4.45 -6.91 -27.37
N GLU A 62 3.81 -6.67 -26.23
CA GLU A 62 3.33 -7.71 -25.32
C GLU A 62 1.86 -7.48 -24.96
N THR A 63 1.07 -8.54 -24.80
CA THR A 63 -0.31 -8.44 -24.29
C THR A 63 -0.34 -8.40 -22.76
N LEU A 64 -1.47 -8.01 -22.17
CA LEU A 64 -1.64 -8.09 -20.70
C LEU A 64 -1.41 -9.50 -20.15
N ALA A 65 -1.76 -10.54 -20.91
CA ALA A 65 -1.55 -11.93 -20.50
C ALA A 65 -0.07 -12.33 -20.56
N ASP A 66 0.66 -11.83 -21.56
CA ASP A 66 2.10 -12.11 -21.70
C ASP A 66 2.90 -11.58 -20.51
N LEU A 67 2.50 -10.44 -19.93
CA LEU A 67 3.13 -9.86 -18.74
C LEU A 67 3.13 -10.79 -17.51
N PHE A 68 2.27 -11.81 -17.49
CA PHE A 68 2.26 -12.79 -16.40
C PHE A 68 3.41 -13.80 -16.51
N GLU A 69 4.00 -14.00 -17.69
CA GLU A 69 5.07 -14.99 -17.93
C GLU A 69 4.76 -16.39 -17.36
N GLY A 70 3.51 -16.84 -17.52
CA GLY A 70 3.04 -18.13 -17.00
C GLY A 70 2.79 -18.17 -15.48
N ARG A 71 2.89 -17.04 -14.78
CA ARG A 71 2.61 -16.92 -13.34
C ARG A 71 1.13 -16.64 -13.09
N SER A 72 0.67 -16.86 -11.86
CA SER A 72 -0.71 -16.62 -11.45
C SER A 72 -0.98 -15.20 -10.96
N GLN A 73 0.06 -14.35 -10.83
CA GLN A 73 -0.06 -13.01 -10.28
C GLN A 73 0.86 -12.04 -10.99
N LEU A 74 0.31 -10.89 -11.37
CA LEU A 74 1.03 -9.74 -11.89
C LEU A 74 0.99 -8.62 -10.84
N ILE A 75 2.15 -8.02 -10.53
CA ILE A 75 2.26 -6.84 -9.66
C ILE A 75 2.62 -5.65 -10.55
N ILE A 76 1.74 -4.66 -10.59
CA ILE A 76 1.95 -3.44 -11.38
C ILE A 76 2.38 -2.31 -10.45
N TYR A 77 3.50 -1.67 -10.75
CA TYR A 77 3.96 -0.47 -10.07
C TYR A 77 3.89 0.72 -11.04
N HIS A 78 3.07 1.71 -10.70
CA HIS A 78 3.01 2.96 -11.46
C HIS A 78 4.13 3.88 -11.01
N PHE A 79 5.20 3.91 -11.80
CA PHE A 79 6.28 4.87 -11.61
C PHE A 79 6.02 6.13 -12.42
N MET A 80 6.02 7.29 -11.77
CA MET A 80 5.80 8.58 -12.41
C MET A 80 7.12 9.32 -12.52
N LEU A 81 7.57 9.58 -13.76
CA LEU A 81 8.75 10.43 -14.02
C LEU A 81 8.40 11.90 -13.78
N GLY A 82 9.33 12.63 -13.14
CA GLY A 82 9.23 14.09 -13.06
C GLY A 82 9.44 14.75 -14.43
N PRO A 83 9.02 16.02 -14.61
CA PRO A 83 9.25 16.75 -15.86
C PRO A 83 10.73 16.73 -16.27
N GLY A 84 11.00 16.28 -17.50
CA GLY A 84 12.36 16.20 -18.07
C GLY A 84 13.19 14.99 -17.62
N TRP A 85 12.63 14.07 -16.83
CA TRP A 85 13.33 12.86 -16.42
C TRP A 85 13.23 11.79 -17.50
N LYS A 86 14.37 11.19 -17.86
CA LYS A 86 14.44 10.06 -18.80
C LYS A 86 14.48 8.70 -18.09
N GLU A 87 14.85 8.69 -16.82
CA GLU A 87 14.99 7.51 -15.97
C GLU A 87 14.65 7.86 -14.52
N GLY A 88 14.16 6.87 -13.78
CA GLY A 88 13.81 7.03 -12.36
C GLY A 88 15.06 6.98 -11.49
N CYS A 89 15.26 8.02 -10.66
CA CYS A 89 16.41 8.19 -9.77
C CYS A 89 17.78 8.05 -10.47
N LYS A 90 18.43 9.17 -10.78
CA LYS A 90 19.88 9.14 -11.01
C LYS A 90 20.54 8.71 -9.70
N SER A 91 21.30 7.62 -9.75
CA SER A 91 22.17 7.15 -8.66
C SER A 91 22.99 8.29 -8.05
#